data_AF-A0A2R6F4N5-F1
#
_entry.id   AF-A0A2R6F4N5-F1
#
_cell.length_a   1.000
_cell.length_b   1.000
_cell.length_c   1.000
_cell.angle_alpha   90.00
_cell.angle_beta   90.00
_cell.angle_gamma   90.00
#
_symmetry.space_group_name_H-M   'P 1'
#
loop_
_entity.id
_entity.type
_entity.pdbx_description
1 polymer ?
#
loop_
_entity_poly.entity_id
_entity_poly.type
_entity_poly.pdbx_seq_one_letter_code
_entity_poly.pdbx_strand_id
1 'polypeptide(L)'
;MSRSIQPEKAGFLKRPVHDYEMYLDAADAGISKTLLSYGTHEQRSMTVFREELRALAEEVTGDVTVLEVGANIGYFSLMEVTVLGERADVHVIEPAPENVALLERNVALNGYGDRITVERCAPGDRNENATLRLAEHANCHRVSGPSAVPASDGGTVVGEEPPQPSGSSTSSIPVPQVTGDRFLAERDIDRKQSMSCGWTSKDTKRR
;
A
#
# COMPACT_ATOMS: atom_id res chain seq x y z
N MET A 1 -12.11 -0.01 32.66
CA MET A 1 -13.21 -0.10 31.68
C MET A 1 -12.84 -1.21 30.71
N SER A 2 -13.54 -2.34 30.78
CA SER A 2 -13.22 -3.55 30.01
C SER A 2 -13.70 -3.39 28.57
N ARG A 3 -12.79 -3.41 27.58
CA ARG A 3 -13.17 -3.42 26.16
C ARG A 3 -13.66 -4.82 25.82
N SER A 4 -14.97 -4.91 25.57
CA SER A 4 -15.65 -6.08 25.01
C SER A 4 -15.07 -6.37 23.62
N ILE A 5 -14.34 -7.49 23.48
CA ILE A 5 -13.91 -8.02 22.19
C ILE A 5 -15.09 -8.88 21.71
N GLN A 6 -15.87 -8.36 20.78
CA GLN A 6 -16.88 -9.17 20.07
C GLN A 6 -16.14 -10.10 19.09
N PRO A 7 -16.51 -11.39 18.99
CA PRO A 7 -15.85 -12.31 18.08
C PRO A 7 -16.46 -12.15 16.69
N GLU A 8 -15.78 -11.41 15.82
CA GLU A 8 -16.18 -11.24 14.42
C GLU A 8 -15.59 -12.41 13.60
N LYS A 9 -16.36 -12.95 12.65
CA LYS A 9 -16.05 -14.21 11.94
C LYS A 9 -14.68 -14.18 11.25
N ALA A 10 -13.94 -15.28 11.44
CA ALA A 10 -12.73 -15.75 10.75
C ALA A 10 -11.49 -14.83 10.84
N GLY A 11 -10.52 -15.18 11.71
CA GLY A 11 -9.11 -14.81 11.60
C GLY A 11 -8.72 -13.35 11.83
N PHE A 12 -9.58 -12.37 11.55
CA PHE A 12 -9.23 -10.95 11.62
C PHE A 12 -9.52 -10.36 13.01
N LEU A 13 -8.57 -9.59 13.53
CA LEU A 13 -8.66 -8.89 14.79
C LEU A 13 -8.57 -7.38 14.55
N LYS A 14 -9.53 -6.62 15.08
CA LYS A 14 -9.48 -5.17 15.04
C LYS A 14 -8.59 -4.61 16.15
N ARG A 15 -7.66 -3.71 15.81
CA ARG A 15 -6.80 -3.02 16.77
C ARG A 15 -6.64 -1.54 16.44
N PRO A 16 -6.50 -0.68 17.45
CA PRO A 16 -5.98 0.66 17.24
C PRO A 16 -4.50 0.55 16.83
N VAL A 17 -4.13 1.29 15.78
CA VAL A 17 -2.77 1.45 15.28
C VAL A 17 -2.55 2.95 15.15
N HIS A 18 -1.80 3.52 16.09
CA HIS A 18 -1.67 4.98 16.24
C HIS A 18 -3.05 5.68 16.37
N ASP A 19 -3.40 6.51 15.39
CA ASP A 19 -4.59 7.38 15.41
C ASP A 19 -5.75 6.82 14.58
N TYR A 20 -5.63 5.60 14.07
CA TYR A 20 -6.63 4.91 13.25
C TYR A 20 -6.84 3.47 13.71
N GLU A 21 -7.89 2.80 13.24
CA GLU A 21 -8.14 1.38 13.50
C GLU A 21 -7.76 0.52 12.29
N MET A 22 -7.29 -0.70 12.51
CA MET A 22 -7.04 -1.68 11.46
C MET A 22 -7.61 -3.05 11.83
N TYR A 23 -8.22 -3.72 10.87
CA TYR A 23 -8.33 -5.18 10.86
C TYR A 23 -6.98 -5.78 10.48
N LEU A 24 -6.54 -6.73 11.29
CA LEU A 24 -5.26 -7.44 11.17
C LEU A 24 -5.54 -8.93 11.08
N ASP A 25 -4.91 -9.63 10.15
CA ASP A 25 -5.04 -11.08 10.06
C ASP A 25 -4.22 -11.76 11.17
N ALA A 26 -4.87 -12.53 12.04
CA ALA A 26 -4.18 -13.29 13.09
C ALA A 26 -3.36 -14.46 12.53
N ALA A 27 -3.62 -14.90 11.29
CA ALA A 27 -2.85 -15.93 10.62
C ALA A 27 -1.61 -15.39 9.88
N ASP A 28 -1.58 -14.09 9.54
CA ASP A 28 -0.43 -13.47 8.88
C ASP A 28 0.76 -13.36 9.85
N ALA A 29 1.84 -14.06 9.53
CA ALA A 29 3.07 -14.03 10.31
C ALA A 29 3.93 -12.77 10.05
N GLY A 30 3.55 -11.91 9.10
CA GLY A 30 4.25 -10.69 8.71
C GLY A 30 3.79 -9.44 9.48
N ILE A 31 3.27 -8.45 8.73
CA ILE A 31 2.94 -7.14 9.28
C ILE A 31 1.81 -7.21 10.30
N SER A 32 0.78 -8.05 10.09
CA SER A 32 -0.35 -8.17 11.01
C SER A 32 0.09 -8.69 12.38
N LYS A 33 0.94 -9.73 12.42
CA LYS A 33 1.53 -10.20 13.69
C LYS A 33 2.34 -9.12 14.40
N THR A 34 3.12 -8.34 13.65
CA THR A 34 3.92 -7.23 14.21
C THR A 34 3.01 -6.19 14.84
N LEU A 35 1.96 -5.76 14.12
CA LEU A 35 0.99 -4.78 14.60
C LEU A 35 0.15 -5.31 15.78
N LEU A 36 -0.23 -6.59 15.77
CA LEU A 36 -0.93 -7.24 16.89
C LEU A 36 -0.07 -7.29 18.16
N SER A 37 1.25 -7.47 18.02
CA SER A 37 2.17 -7.64 19.15
C SER A 37 2.66 -6.30 19.71
N TYR A 38 2.98 -5.34 18.83
CA TYR A 38 3.67 -4.11 19.21
C TYR A 38 2.86 -2.84 18.93
N GLY A 39 1.76 -2.92 18.18
CA GLY A 39 0.95 -1.78 17.77
C GLY A 39 1.59 -0.88 16.71
N THR A 40 2.76 -1.26 16.17
CA THR A 40 3.51 -0.44 15.21
C THR A 40 4.50 -1.30 14.42
N HIS A 41 4.72 -0.93 13.16
CA HIS A 41 5.68 -1.54 12.24
C HIS A 41 6.67 -0.47 11.77
N GLU A 42 7.95 -0.85 11.64
CA GLU A 42 9.05 0.05 11.22
C GLU A 42 9.04 1.43 11.90
N GLN A 43 8.97 1.45 13.24
CA GLN A 43 8.79 2.67 14.04
C GLN A 43 9.64 3.87 13.58
N ARG A 44 10.92 3.66 13.29
CA ARG A 44 11.80 4.76 12.87
C ARG A 44 11.41 5.34 11.51
N SER A 45 11.18 4.48 10.51
CA SER A 45 10.75 4.88 9.16
C SER A 45 9.41 5.59 9.21
N MET A 46 8.46 5.02 9.97
CA MET A 46 7.14 5.61 10.19
C MET A 46 7.23 7.00 10.83
N THR A 47 8.05 7.19 11.86
CA THR A 47 8.16 8.48 12.55
C THR A 47 8.70 9.55 11.60
N VAL A 48 9.79 9.26 10.90
CA VAL A 48 10.38 10.21 9.94
C VAL A 48 9.39 10.52 8.83
N PHE A 49 8.77 9.51 8.21
CA PHE A 49 7.81 9.73 7.14
C PHE A 49 6.60 10.56 7.61
N ARG A 50 6.10 10.30 8.82
CA ARG A 50 5.01 11.08 9.42
C ARG A 50 5.40 12.55 9.66
N GLU A 51 6.63 12.81 10.09
CA GLU A 51 7.14 14.17 10.29
C GLU A 51 7.27 14.92 8.96
N GLU A 52 7.79 14.26 7.91
CA GLU A 52 7.89 14.85 6.57
C GLU A 52 6.50 15.15 5.97
N LEU A 53 5.53 14.24 6.14
CA LEU A 53 4.15 14.49 5.70
C LEU A 53 3.52 15.69 6.43
N ARG A 54 3.81 15.89 7.72
CA ARG A 54 3.34 17.05 8.48
C ARG A 54 3.99 18.34 7.97
N ALA A 55 5.29 18.33 7.73
CA ALA A 55 5.99 19.48 7.16
C ALA A 55 5.42 19.84 5.77
N LEU A 56 5.17 18.84 4.92
CA LEU A 56 4.51 19.04 3.62
C LEU A 56 3.10 19.63 3.78
N ALA A 57 2.32 19.13 4.75
CA ALA A 57 0.99 19.64 5.03
C ALA A 57 1.00 21.10 5.51
N GLU A 58 2.07 21.55 6.18
CA GLU A 58 2.25 22.95 6.59
C GLU A 58 2.69 23.84 5.42
N GLU A 59 3.49 23.33 4.49
CA GLU A 59 4.01 24.08 3.34
C GLU A 59 2.99 24.23 2.21
N VAL A 60 2.25 23.16 1.90
CA VAL A 60 1.27 23.14 0.82
C VAL A 60 -0.08 23.58 1.35
N THR A 61 -0.75 24.51 0.67
CA THR A 61 -2.08 25.02 1.05
C THR A 61 -3.24 24.42 0.24
N GLY A 62 -2.95 23.82 -0.90
CA GLY A 62 -3.93 23.12 -1.75
C GLY A 62 -4.05 21.63 -1.44
N ASP A 63 -4.76 20.93 -2.32
CA ASP A 63 -4.88 19.48 -2.30
C ASP A 63 -3.51 18.82 -2.53
N VAL A 64 -3.32 17.65 -1.92
CA VAL A 64 -2.09 16.87 -1.99
C VAL A 64 -2.44 15.49 -2.53
N THR A 65 -2.03 15.24 -3.78
CA THR A 65 -2.14 13.92 -4.39
C THR A 65 -0.94 13.05 -4.00
N VAL A 66 -1.21 11.87 -3.45
CA VAL A 66 -0.20 10.88 -3.07
C VAL A 66 -0.35 9.65 -3.94
N LEU A 67 0.77 9.13 -4.45
CA LEU A 67 0.84 7.85 -5.14
C LEU A 67 1.65 6.86 -4.31
N GLU A 68 0.98 5.90 -3.70
CA GLU A 68 1.63 4.83 -2.92
C GLU A 68 1.70 3.54 -3.74
N VAL A 69 2.88 2.93 -3.80
CA VAL A 69 3.11 1.69 -4.54
C VAL A 69 3.46 0.56 -3.58
N GLY A 70 2.63 -0.49 -3.56
CA GLY A 70 2.76 -1.60 -2.62
C GLY A 70 2.13 -1.32 -1.27
N ALA A 71 0.90 -0.81 -1.26
CA ALA A 71 0.20 -0.39 -0.05
C ALA A 71 -0.14 -1.54 0.92
N ASN A 72 -0.08 -2.79 0.45
CA ASN A 72 -0.31 -3.98 1.25
C ASN A 72 -1.67 -3.90 1.98
N ILE A 73 -1.71 -3.88 3.32
CA ILE A 73 -2.94 -3.78 4.13
C ILE A 73 -3.31 -2.34 4.52
N GLY A 74 -2.61 -1.32 3.99
CA GLY A 74 -2.92 0.10 4.19
C GLY A 74 -2.28 0.78 5.39
N TYR A 75 -1.17 0.24 5.92
CA TYR A 75 -0.51 0.81 7.11
C TYR A 75 -0.01 2.25 6.88
N PHE A 76 0.65 2.51 5.74
CA PHE A 76 1.12 3.85 5.39
C PHE A 76 -0.01 4.69 4.76
N SER A 77 -0.86 4.11 3.91
CA SER A 77 -2.02 4.81 3.32
C SER A 77 -2.92 5.49 4.36
N LEU A 78 -3.24 4.77 5.45
CA LEU A 78 -4.05 5.33 6.53
C LEU A 78 -3.31 6.47 7.26
N MET A 79 -1.98 6.40 7.37
CA MET A 79 -1.20 7.48 7.96
C MET A 79 -1.17 8.72 7.05
N GLU A 80 -0.98 8.53 5.75
CA GLU A 80 -0.97 9.60 4.74
C GLU A 80 -2.27 10.41 4.77
N VAL A 81 -3.42 9.72 4.64
CA VAL A 81 -4.74 10.39 4.67
C VAL A 81 -5.02 11.02 6.04
N THR A 82 -4.57 10.40 7.14
CA THR A 82 -4.78 10.94 8.50
C THR A 82 -3.99 12.24 8.70
N VAL A 83 -2.75 12.31 8.21
CA VAL A 83 -1.90 13.50 8.37
C VAL A 83 -2.33 14.63 7.44
N LEU A 84 -2.65 14.31 6.18
CA LEU A 84 -3.03 15.30 5.17
C LEU A 84 -4.50 15.77 5.32
N GLY A 85 -5.35 14.95 5.93
CA GLY A 85 -6.72 15.30 6.27
C GLY A 85 -7.61 15.48 5.03
N GLU A 86 -8.44 16.54 5.05
CA GLU A 86 -9.43 16.79 3.99
C GLU A 86 -8.82 17.07 2.61
N ARG A 87 -7.54 17.45 2.58
CA ARG A 87 -6.79 17.80 1.36
C ARG A 87 -6.12 16.59 0.70
N ALA A 88 -6.26 15.40 1.28
CA ALA A 88 -5.63 14.20 0.76
C ALA A 88 -6.40 13.63 -0.43
N ASP A 89 -5.67 13.32 -1.50
CA ASP A 89 -6.11 12.48 -2.61
C ASP A 89 -5.09 11.35 -2.81
N VAL A 90 -5.33 10.21 -2.17
CA VAL A 90 -4.35 9.11 -2.09
C VAL A 90 -4.72 8.00 -3.06
N HIS A 91 -3.82 7.71 -3.98
CA HIS A 91 -3.95 6.60 -4.93
C HIS A 91 -2.98 5.50 -4.52
N VAL A 92 -3.52 4.34 -4.15
CA VAL A 92 -2.72 3.23 -3.61
C VAL A 92 -2.74 2.05 -4.56
N ILE A 93 -1.57 1.53 -4.91
CA ILE A 93 -1.40 0.37 -5.78
C ILE A 93 -1.04 -0.84 -4.93
N GLU A 94 -1.83 -1.91 -5.03
CA GLU A 94 -1.53 -3.20 -4.41
C GLU A 94 -1.93 -4.35 -5.34
N PRO A 95 -0.99 -5.20 -5.77
CA PRO A 95 -1.30 -6.30 -6.70
C PRO A 95 -1.94 -7.52 -6.04
N ALA A 96 -1.74 -7.77 -4.74
CA ALA A 96 -2.18 -9.02 -4.12
C ALA A 96 -3.65 -8.95 -3.69
N PRO A 97 -4.55 -9.83 -4.21
CA PRO A 97 -5.99 -9.74 -3.95
C PRO A 97 -6.38 -9.82 -2.47
N GLU A 98 -5.67 -10.63 -1.68
CA GLU A 98 -5.94 -10.75 -0.24
C GLU A 98 -5.54 -9.48 0.53
N ASN A 99 -4.39 -8.88 0.18
CA ASN A 99 -3.95 -7.60 0.73
C ASN A 99 -4.92 -6.49 0.35
N VAL A 100 -5.31 -6.40 -0.93
CA VAL A 100 -6.33 -5.46 -1.42
C VAL A 100 -7.62 -5.59 -0.62
N ALA A 101 -8.12 -6.81 -0.41
CA ALA A 101 -9.37 -7.01 0.31
C ALA A 101 -9.29 -6.52 1.77
N LEU A 102 -8.13 -6.69 2.42
CA LEU A 102 -7.91 -6.20 3.78
C LEU A 102 -7.67 -4.68 3.83
N LEU A 103 -6.94 -4.13 2.86
CA LEU A 103 -6.74 -2.70 2.65
C LEU A 103 -8.09 -1.98 2.48
N GLU A 104 -8.96 -2.47 1.59
CA GLU A 104 -10.29 -1.88 1.36
C GLU A 104 -11.16 -1.90 2.63
N ARG A 105 -11.08 -2.98 3.43
CA ARG A 105 -11.74 -3.04 4.74
C ARG A 105 -11.18 -2.02 5.72
N ASN A 106 -9.86 -1.82 5.73
CA ASN A 106 -9.19 -0.87 6.61
C ASN A 106 -9.50 0.59 6.21
N VAL A 107 -9.57 0.89 4.91
CA VAL A 107 -10.01 2.19 4.39
C VAL A 107 -11.45 2.47 4.80
N ALA A 108 -12.35 1.50 4.58
CA ALA A 108 -13.77 1.63 4.92
C ALA A 108 -13.99 1.78 6.43
N LEU A 109 -13.23 1.05 7.26
CA LEU A 109 -13.29 1.11 8.72
C LEU A 109 -13.06 2.53 9.26
N ASN A 110 -12.19 3.30 8.61
CA ASN A 110 -11.84 4.65 9.02
C ASN A 110 -12.58 5.75 8.25
N GLY A 111 -13.50 5.38 7.34
CA GLY A 111 -14.29 6.35 6.57
C GLY A 111 -13.49 7.15 5.54
N TYR A 112 -12.39 6.60 5.03
CA TYR A 112 -11.51 7.28 4.07
C TYR A 112 -11.76 6.90 2.60
N GLY A 113 -12.88 6.22 2.31
CA GLY A 113 -13.20 5.77 0.94
C GLY A 113 -13.33 6.89 -0.09
N ASP A 114 -13.64 8.11 0.33
CA ASP A 114 -13.74 9.28 -0.56
C ASP A 114 -12.37 9.93 -0.85
N ARG A 115 -11.30 9.48 -0.18
CA ARG A 115 -9.94 10.06 -0.28
C ARG A 115 -8.86 9.05 -0.62
N ILE A 116 -9.16 7.75 -0.51
CA ILE A 116 -8.24 6.67 -0.88
C ILE A 116 -8.85 5.89 -2.03
N THR A 117 -8.17 5.90 -3.17
CA THR A 117 -8.52 5.08 -4.34
C THR A 117 -7.58 3.88 -4.43
N VAL A 118 -8.13 2.66 -4.41
CA VAL A 118 -7.36 1.40 -4.37
C VAL A 118 -7.25 0.76 -5.75
N GLU A 119 -6.03 0.42 -6.15
CA GLU A 119 -5.67 -0.04 -7.48
C GLU A 119 -5.10 -1.44 -7.44
N ARG A 120 -5.83 -2.36 -8.08
CA ARG A 120 -5.59 -3.81 -8.03
C ARG A 120 -4.68 -4.26 -9.16
N CYS A 121 -3.47 -3.70 -9.20
CA CYS A 121 -2.52 -3.94 -10.27
C CYS A 121 -1.06 -3.92 -9.78
N ALA A 122 -0.17 -4.42 -10.62
CA ALA A 122 1.27 -4.27 -10.48
C ALA A 122 1.77 -3.09 -11.33
N PRO A 123 2.67 -2.23 -10.82
CA PRO A 123 3.37 -1.27 -11.66
C PRO A 123 4.33 -1.98 -12.62
N GLY A 124 4.48 -1.47 -13.83
CA GLY A 124 5.34 -2.08 -14.85
C GLY A 124 5.72 -1.21 -16.03
N ASP A 125 6.49 -1.78 -16.96
CA ASP A 125 6.83 -1.19 -18.25
C ASP A 125 5.84 -1.56 -19.36
N ARG A 126 4.83 -2.40 -19.04
CA ARG A 126 3.83 -2.94 -19.97
C ARG A 126 2.44 -2.89 -19.36
N ASN A 127 1.44 -2.97 -20.25
CA ASN A 127 0.02 -3.00 -19.91
C ASN A 127 -0.56 -4.38 -20.21
N GLU A 128 -0.02 -5.40 -19.55
CA GLU A 128 -0.38 -6.83 -19.72
C GLU A 128 -0.51 -7.51 -18.35
N ASN A 129 -0.59 -8.83 -18.26
CA ASN A 129 -0.56 -9.49 -16.95
C ASN A 129 0.87 -9.77 -16.52
N ALA A 130 1.18 -9.51 -15.24
CA ALA A 130 2.42 -9.89 -14.59
C ALA A 130 2.21 -11.09 -13.66
N THR A 131 3.30 -11.79 -13.31
CA THR A 131 3.23 -12.89 -12.34
C THR A 131 3.56 -12.37 -10.95
N LEU A 132 2.57 -12.40 -10.05
CA LEU A 132 2.78 -12.16 -8.63
C LEU A 132 3.14 -13.47 -7.93
N ARG A 133 4.31 -13.50 -7.29
CA ARG A 133 4.77 -14.60 -6.44
C ARG A 133 4.38 -14.30 -5.00
N LEU A 134 3.53 -15.16 -4.45
CA LEU A 134 3.07 -15.05 -3.08
C LEU A 134 4.11 -15.65 -2.14
N ALA A 135 4.28 -15.00 -0.99
CA ALA A 135 5.19 -15.40 0.06
C ALA A 135 4.38 -15.73 1.31
N GLU A 136 4.96 -16.46 2.25
CA GLU A 136 4.33 -16.76 3.55
C GLU A 136 3.98 -15.48 4.32
N HIS A 137 4.79 -14.43 4.17
CA HIS A 137 4.52 -13.11 4.74
C HIS A 137 3.89 -12.19 3.69
N ALA A 138 2.74 -11.58 4.02
CA ALA A 138 1.96 -10.72 3.12
C ALA A 138 2.78 -9.53 2.57
N ASN A 139 3.75 -9.02 3.34
CA ASN A 139 4.64 -7.92 2.96
C ASN A 139 5.88 -8.35 2.16
N CYS A 140 5.95 -9.59 1.69
CA CYS A 140 7.11 -10.14 0.97
C CYS A 140 6.77 -10.66 -0.44
N HIS A 141 5.57 -10.39 -0.95
CA HIS A 141 5.19 -10.73 -2.31
C HIS A 141 6.09 -10.05 -3.35
N ARG A 142 6.30 -10.70 -4.50
CA ARG A 142 7.16 -10.16 -5.56
C ARG A 142 6.49 -10.25 -6.92
N VAL A 143 6.50 -9.15 -7.64
CA VAL A 143 6.13 -9.14 -9.06
C VAL A 143 7.34 -9.59 -9.88
N SER A 144 7.13 -10.56 -10.75
CA SER A 144 8.09 -10.99 -11.78
C SER A 144 7.49 -10.70 -13.16
N GLY A 145 8.32 -10.82 -14.20
CA GLY A 145 7.99 -10.46 -15.60
C GLY A 145 6.72 -11.11 -16.17
N PRO A 146 6.48 -10.96 -17.50
CA PRO A 146 5.19 -11.27 -18.12
C PRO A 146 4.61 -12.61 -17.69
N SER A 147 3.32 -12.60 -17.34
CA SER A 147 2.61 -13.84 -17.03
C SER A 147 2.31 -14.61 -18.30
N ALA A 148 2.71 -15.87 -18.34
CA ALA A 148 2.32 -16.80 -19.41
C ALA A 148 0.83 -17.19 -19.34
N VAL A 149 0.11 -16.75 -18.30
CA VAL A 149 -1.27 -17.15 -18.02
C VAL A 149 -2.19 -15.91 -18.04
N PRO A 150 -3.32 -15.94 -18.77
CA PRO A 150 -4.32 -14.87 -18.71
C PRO A 150 -4.90 -14.76 -17.30
N ALA A 151 -5.14 -13.53 -16.82
CA ALA A 151 -5.91 -13.27 -15.61
C ALA A 151 -7.28 -13.94 -15.74
N SER A 152 -7.51 -14.97 -14.91
CA SER A 152 -8.82 -15.58 -14.70
C SER A 152 -9.11 -15.51 -13.20
N ASP A 153 -10.38 -15.34 -12.85
CA ASP A 153 -10.86 -15.10 -11.50
C ASP A 153 -10.32 -16.17 -10.51
N GLY A 154 -9.27 -15.83 -9.77
CA GLY A 154 -8.80 -16.57 -8.59
C GLY A 154 -8.03 -17.87 -8.82
N GLY A 155 -7.54 -18.17 -10.03
CA GLY A 155 -6.78 -19.39 -10.30
C GLY A 155 -5.33 -19.34 -9.79
N THR A 156 -5.00 -20.09 -8.73
CA THR A 156 -3.60 -20.33 -8.33
C THR A 156 -2.91 -21.24 -9.35
N VAL A 157 -1.79 -20.79 -9.93
CA VAL A 157 -0.96 -21.62 -10.80
C VAL A 157 0.24 -22.09 -10.01
N VAL A 158 0.34 -23.41 -9.81
CA VAL A 158 1.53 -24.06 -9.27
C VAL A 158 2.46 -24.31 -10.46
N GLY A 159 3.45 -23.43 -10.65
CA GLY A 159 4.50 -23.66 -11.64
C GLY A 159 5.55 -24.63 -11.11
N GLU A 160 5.99 -25.60 -11.92
CA GLU A 160 7.18 -26.41 -11.64
C GLU A 160 8.43 -25.53 -11.81
N GLU A 161 9.22 -25.33 -10.74
CA GLU A 161 10.48 -24.58 -10.75
C GLU A 161 11.71 -25.47 -10.43
N PRO A 162 12.94 -25.06 -10.86
CA PRO A 162 14.19 -25.74 -10.52
C PRO A 162 14.43 -25.77 -9.01
N PRO A 163 15.22 -26.74 -8.49
CA PRO A 163 15.30 -27.03 -7.07
C PRO A 163 15.83 -25.84 -6.26
N GLN A 164 14.94 -25.21 -5.48
CA GLN A 164 15.27 -24.33 -4.37
C GLN A 164 15.31 -25.15 -3.05
N PRO A 165 16.14 -24.76 -2.07
CA PRO A 165 16.26 -25.48 -0.80
C PRO A 165 14.89 -25.66 -0.14
N SER A 166 14.63 -26.91 0.25
CA SER A 166 13.36 -27.48 0.65
C SER A 166 12.59 -26.68 1.71
N GLY A 167 11.35 -26.26 1.41
CA GLY A 167 10.34 -26.04 2.45
C GLY A 167 9.17 -25.10 2.17
N SER A 168 9.25 -24.12 1.27
CA SER A 168 8.12 -23.20 1.02
C SER A 168 7.45 -23.47 -0.33
N SER A 169 6.16 -23.81 -0.30
CA SER A 169 5.33 -23.77 -1.51
C SER A 169 5.08 -22.30 -1.86
N THR A 170 5.83 -21.75 -2.81
CA THR A 170 5.61 -20.39 -3.31
C THR A 170 4.53 -20.48 -4.39
N SER A 171 3.30 -20.06 -4.08
CA SER A 171 2.22 -19.99 -5.06
C SER A 171 2.39 -18.74 -5.95
N SER A 172 1.90 -18.81 -7.18
CA SER A 172 1.93 -17.68 -8.11
C SER A 172 0.56 -17.43 -8.73
N ILE A 173 0.24 -16.16 -8.96
CA ILE A 173 -1.02 -15.75 -9.56
C ILE A 173 -0.78 -14.68 -10.64
N PRO A 174 -1.57 -14.66 -11.73
CA PRO A 174 -1.54 -13.55 -12.68
C PRO A 174 -2.22 -12.32 -12.07
N VAL A 175 -1.63 -11.15 -12.26
CA VAL A 175 -2.22 -9.86 -11.85
C VAL A 175 -2.12 -8.86 -12.99
N PRO A 176 -3.10 -7.95 -13.16
CA PRO A 176 -2.98 -6.87 -14.14
C PRO A 176 -1.73 -6.03 -13.88
N GLN A 177 -1.03 -5.63 -14.93
CA GLN A 177 0.10 -4.72 -14.89
C GLN A 177 -0.26 -3.42 -15.63
N VAL A 178 0.18 -2.29 -15.08
CA VAL A 178 -0.05 -0.96 -15.66
C VAL A 178 1.24 -0.14 -15.70
N THR A 179 1.44 0.61 -16.78
CA THR A 179 2.51 1.60 -16.85
C THR A 179 2.18 2.84 -16.03
N GLY A 180 3.20 3.47 -15.44
CA GLY A 180 3.02 4.72 -14.69
C GLY A 180 2.39 5.83 -15.54
N ASP A 181 2.79 5.97 -16.80
CA ASP A 181 2.20 6.97 -17.71
C ASP A 181 0.70 6.72 -17.96
N ARG A 182 0.31 5.45 -18.13
CA ARG A 182 -1.09 5.10 -18.31
C ARG A 182 -1.90 5.36 -17.04
N PHE A 183 -1.34 4.97 -15.90
CA PHE A 183 -1.94 5.21 -14.59
C PHE A 183 -2.25 6.70 -14.36
N LEU A 184 -1.26 7.57 -14.58
CA LEU A 184 -1.42 9.01 -14.39
C LEU A 184 -2.43 9.61 -15.37
N ALA A 185 -2.40 9.19 -16.64
CA ALA A 185 -3.28 9.71 -17.68
C ALA A 185 -4.76 9.34 -17.45
N GLU A 186 -5.05 8.12 -17.02
CA GLU A 186 -6.42 7.66 -16.75
C GLU A 186 -7.08 8.36 -15.56
N ARG A 187 -6.29 9.06 -14.73
CA ARG A 187 -6.73 9.69 -13.47
C ARG A 187 -6.65 11.20 -13.45
N ASP A 188 -6.32 11.81 -14.59
CA ASP A 188 -6.14 13.26 -14.72
C ASP A 188 -5.14 13.81 -13.67
N ILE A 189 -4.18 12.98 -13.25
CA ILE A 189 -3.10 13.39 -12.34
C ILE A 189 -2.08 14.13 -13.22
N ASP A 190 -2.28 15.45 -13.35
CA ASP A 190 -1.50 16.28 -14.26
C ASP A 190 -0.01 16.28 -13.89
N ARG A 191 0.85 15.96 -14.87
CA ARG A 191 2.31 16.04 -14.75
C ARG A 191 2.81 17.47 -14.52
N LYS A 192 1.94 18.49 -14.63
CA LYS A 192 2.30 19.92 -14.59
C LYS A 192 2.07 20.63 -13.25
N GLN A 193 1.55 19.97 -12.21
CA GLN A 193 1.47 20.62 -10.89
C GLN A 193 2.82 20.59 -10.11
N SER A 194 3.84 19.90 -10.63
CA SER A 194 5.20 20.02 -10.09
C SER A 194 5.88 21.32 -10.55
N MET A 195 6.06 22.24 -9.60
CA MET A 195 6.98 23.37 -9.61
C MET A 195 6.61 24.63 -10.41
N SER A 196 5.84 25.50 -9.74
CA SER A 196 6.21 26.93 -9.66
C SER A 196 6.53 27.32 -8.20
N CYS A 197 7.29 26.51 -7.47
CA CYS A 197 7.94 26.99 -6.26
C CYS A 197 9.26 27.63 -6.68
N GLY A 198 9.32 28.96 -6.60
CA GLY A 198 10.47 29.76 -7.02
C GLY A 198 11.72 29.45 -6.20
N TRP A 199 12.49 28.45 -6.65
CA TRP A 199 13.85 28.21 -6.21
C TRP A 199 14.74 29.36 -6.68
N THR A 200 14.77 30.45 -5.91
CA THR A 200 15.86 31.42 -6.00
C THR A 200 17.05 30.83 -5.25
N SER A 201 18.05 30.40 -6.01
CA SER A 201 19.36 29.98 -5.51
C SER A 201 19.91 31.08 -4.59
N LYS A 202 19.97 30.82 -3.28
CA LYS A 202 20.80 31.62 -2.39
C LYS A 202 22.24 31.15 -2.54
N ASP A 203 22.95 31.97 -3.30
CA ASP A 203 24.40 32.10 -3.44
C ASP A 203 25.16 31.72 -2.16
N THR A 204 25.82 30.56 -2.16
CA THR A 204 26.78 30.17 -1.12
C THR A 204 28.11 30.89 -1.35
N LYS A 205 28.18 32.13 -0.85
CA LYS A 205 29.45 32.81 -0.58
C LYS A 205 29.41 33.60 0.72
N ARG A 206 30.06 33.06 1.75
CA ARG A 206 30.91 33.77 2.75
C ARG A 206 31.45 32.70 3.71
N ARG A 207 32.76 32.43 3.61
CA ARG A 207 33.88 33.02 4.37
C ARG A 207 33.96 32.48 5.79
#